data_AF-A0A5C5XWA2-F1
#
_entry.id   AF-A0A5C5XWA2-F1
#
_cell.length_a   1.000
_cell.length_b   1.000
_cell.length_c   1.000
_cell.angle_alpha   90.00
_cell.angle_beta   90.00
_cell.angle_gamma   90.00
#
_symmetry.space_group_name_H-M   'P 1'
#
loop_
_entity.id
_entity.type
_entity.pdbx_description
1 polymer ?
#
loop_
_entity_poly.entity_id
_entity_poly.type
_entity_poly.pdbx_seq_one_letter_code
_entity_poly.pdbx_strand_id
1 'polypeptide(L)'
;MNSRQDVATYLGISDARLCAILYGYCDRRRYTEFQIPKASGGHRKILAPPKRLKWLQSTLLRRLEGQYTPKVCVHGFVKNRSIVTNARVHCGRRLTASFDLEDFFPSIHIGRVKGIFKNPPFSFGEDASEVLAQICCCDDGKLPQGGVMSPYLSNLACRSLDNDLLRLSRQHRLRYSRYADDLTFSSNDRYFPHEVVELDVEQPQPGERLVELITSNDFRLNHSKMVFRTSTRRQEVTGLTVNAFPNVSRKFVRGIEAALSSWRRFGYDAAQAHFLEKYHEGGGSELSSVLRGRIAFLSMVRGKDDFIVRRLSREFNDLGQPSINVKPLTTARPSPRHNSRAEWQTWIRKYSEGVLHLLFTSPEGDPSCGTAFHIGKGTFATARHNVFTECGAVHDDLRLKHDGNEFVANVLAPLDADANTPDVALLSCNALSKLARIPTQVRLPELGEEIVAIGFPSIPQRNVTQVVHSGIVEALPVNYSDRLRFIQVSFQSGGGLSGGSLIDAGGNLLGVVVENVFMQAADAGGITAPSRPYGQAVPVEYLDDLLKSYDRQQRPIR
;
A
#
# COMPACT_ATOMS: atom_id res chain seq x y z
N MET A 1 -35.45 24.93 -6.42
CA MET A 1 -36.23 25.21 -5.20
C MET A 1 -35.92 26.63 -4.80
N ASN A 2 -36.94 27.44 -4.57
CA ASN A 2 -36.82 28.87 -4.28
C ASN A 2 -37.41 29.20 -2.90
N SER A 3 -38.52 28.57 -2.51
CA SER A 3 -39.27 28.88 -1.28
C SER A 3 -39.12 27.85 -0.15
N ARG A 4 -39.55 28.20 1.06
CA ARG A 4 -39.72 27.26 2.20
C ARG A 4 -40.70 26.13 1.87
N GLN A 5 -41.78 26.43 1.16
CA GLN A 5 -42.80 25.46 0.74
C GLN A 5 -42.19 24.42 -0.23
N ASP A 6 -41.27 24.83 -1.11
CA ASP A 6 -40.53 23.92 -1.99
C ASP A 6 -39.65 22.97 -1.18
N VAL A 7 -38.99 23.48 -0.12
CA VAL A 7 -38.15 22.67 0.79
C VAL A 7 -38.98 21.70 1.63
N ALA A 8 -40.24 22.00 1.94
CA ALA A 8 -41.18 21.09 2.59
C ALA A 8 -41.76 20.03 1.64
N THR A 9 -41.90 20.37 0.35
CA THR A 9 -42.35 19.47 -0.72
C THR A 9 -41.22 18.51 -1.14
N TYR A 10 -40.00 19.03 -1.23
CA TYR A 10 -38.78 18.26 -0.99
C TYR A 10 -38.76 17.77 0.46
N LEU A 11 -37.92 16.79 0.83
CA LEU A 11 -38.08 16.02 2.09
C LEU A 11 -39.38 15.19 2.16
N GLY A 12 -40.57 15.78 1.92
CA GLY A 12 -41.88 15.13 1.82
C GLY A 12 -42.76 15.33 3.06
N ILE A 13 -42.95 16.59 3.50
CA ILE A 13 -43.74 16.95 4.69
C ILE A 13 -44.60 18.20 4.44
N SER A 14 -45.56 18.47 5.33
CA SER A 14 -46.25 19.77 5.30
C SER A 14 -45.36 20.89 5.82
N ASP A 15 -45.50 22.09 5.27
CA ASP A 15 -44.80 23.30 5.70
C ASP A 15 -45.03 23.61 7.19
N ALA A 16 -46.27 23.44 7.67
CA ALA A 16 -46.58 23.52 9.10
C ALA A 16 -45.77 22.55 9.97
N ARG A 17 -45.51 21.32 9.50
CA ARG A 17 -44.63 20.36 10.20
C ARG A 17 -43.15 20.77 10.11
N LEU A 18 -42.70 21.34 9.00
CA LEU A 18 -41.34 21.88 8.87
C LEU A 18 -41.12 23.02 9.87
N CYS A 19 -42.04 23.98 9.92
CA CYS A 19 -42.03 25.08 10.88
C CYS A 19 -42.07 24.57 12.34
N ALA A 20 -42.91 23.58 12.66
CA ALA A 20 -42.98 23.02 14.00
C ALA A 20 -41.66 22.32 14.42
N ILE A 21 -40.88 21.75 13.48
CA ILE A 21 -39.58 21.13 13.78
C ILE A 21 -38.46 22.18 13.86
N LEU A 22 -38.52 23.27 13.09
CA LEU A 22 -37.47 24.31 13.10
C LEU A 22 -37.67 25.38 14.17
N TYR A 23 -38.91 25.78 14.42
CA TYR A 23 -39.26 26.95 15.23
C TYR A 23 -40.18 26.64 16.42
N GLY A 24 -40.76 25.43 16.49
CA GLY A 24 -41.72 25.03 17.52
C GLY A 24 -41.13 24.59 18.87
N TYR A 25 -39.85 24.88 19.12
CA TYR A 25 -39.16 24.54 20.38
C TYR A 25 -39.21 25.73 21.35
N CYS A 26 -40.02 25.61 22.41
CA CYS A 26 -40.15 26.64 23.45
C CYS A 26 -38.84 26.82 24.25
N ASP A 27 -38.13 25.71 24.49
CA ASP A 27 -36.78 25.71 25.04
C ASP A 27 -35.79 25.77 23.88
N ARG A 28 -34.99 26.85 23.79
CA ARG A 28 -34.32 27.33 22.56
C ARG A 28 -33.22 26.41 21.99
N ARG A 29 -33.01 25.21 22.53
CA ARG A 29 -31.94 24.27 22.13
C ARG A 29 -32.48 23.19 21.20
N ARG A 30 -32.11 23.24 19.92
CA ARG A 30 -32.49 22.24 18.90
C ARG A 30 -31.56 21.02 18.87
N TYR A 31 -30.51 20.99 19.70
CA TYR A 31 -29.52 19.90 19.76
C TYR A 31 -29.26 19.45 21.20
N THR A 32 -29.05 18.15 21.39
CA THR A 32 -28.62 17.57 22.66
C THR A 32 -27.10 17.58 22.73
N GLU A 33 -26.56 18.21 23.77
CA GLU A 33 -25.13 18.30 24.04
C GLU A 33 -24.66 17.16 24.95
N PHE A 34 -23.54 16.52 24.61
CA PHE A 34 -22.80 15.61 25.49
C PHE A 34 -21.31 15.65 25.17
N GLN A 35 -20.49 15.02 26.01
CA GLN A 35 -19.04 15.04 25.89
C GLN A 35 -18.47 13.63 25.70
N ILE A 36 -17.40 13.52 24.90
CA ILE A 36 -16.62 12.29 24.68
C ILE A 36 -15.15 12.59 25.01
N PRO A 37 -14.42 11.74 25.76
CA PRO A 37 -13.00 11.94 26.01
C PRO A 37 -12.18 11.93 24.70
N LYS A 38 -11.17 12.80 24.60
CA LYS A 38 -10.20 12.82 23.50
C LYS A 38 -9.03 11.89 23.83
N ALA A 39 -8.50 11.20 22.82
CA ALA A 39 -7.29 10.38 22.98
C ALA A 39 -6.02 11.17 23.37
N SER A 40 -6.02 12.49 23.15
CA SER A 40 -4.97 13.43 23.56
C SER A 40 -5.19 14.05 24.95
N GLY A 41 -6.20 13.60 25.71
CA GLY A 41 -6.68 14.28 26.91
C GLY A 41 -7.67 15.41 26.62
N GLY A 42 -8.44 15.78 27.64
CA GLY A 42 -9.57 16.69 27.52
C GLY A 42 -10.81 16.04 26.88
N HIS A 43 -11.84 16.84 26.60
CA HIS A 43 -13.13 16.36 26.12
C HIS A 43 -13.53 17.00 24.79
N ARG A 44 -14.37 16.31 24.02
CA ARG A 44 -14.95 16.71 22.74
C ARG A 44 -16.45 16.89 22.91
N LYS A 45 -16.92 18.13 22.73
CA LYS A 45 -18.35 18.48 22.72
C LYS A 45 -19.01 17.91 21.46
N ILE A 46 -20.05 17.11 21.64
CA ILE A 46 -20.88 16.55 20.57
C ILE A 46 -22.27 17.15 20.66
N LEU A 47 -22.83 17.55 19.52
CA LEU A 47 -24.18 18.07 19.37
C LEU A 47 -24.98 17.10 18.50
N ALA A 48 -25.81 16.27 19.13
CA ALA A 48 -26.68 15.32 18.44
C ALA A 48 -28.05 15.94 18.12
N PRO A 49 -28.53 15.83 16.86
CA PRO A 49 -29.87 16.29 16.51
C PRO A 49 -30.94 15.36 17.10
N PRO A 50 -32.05 15.89 17.64
CA PRO A 50 -33.17 15.10 18.14
C PRO A 50 -33.86 14.33 17.00
N LYS A 51 -34.60 13.27 17.34
CA LYS A 51 -35.17 12.30 16.38
C LYS A 51 -35.84 12.95 15.15
N ARG A 52 -36.62 14.03 15.33
CA ARG A 52 -37.31 14.75 14.24
C ARG A 52 -36.34 15.50 13.31
N LEU A 53 -35.41 16.28 13.87
CA LEU A 53 -34.39 16.99 13.08
C LEU A 53 -33.43 16.01 12.38
N LYS A 54 -33.04 14.94 13.08
CA LYS A 54 -32.24 13.83 12.52
C LYS A 54 -32.94 13.19 11.31
N TRP A 55 -34.26 13.02 11.36
CA TRP A 55 -35.04 12.52 10.22
C TRP A 55 -35.02 13.49 9.02
N LEU A 56 -35.17 14.80 9.25
CA LEU A 56 -35.08 15.81 8.17
C LEU A 56 -33.69 15.76 7.51
N GLN A 57 -32.62 15.86 8.32
CA GLN A 57 -31.24 15.83 7.83
C GLN A 57 -30.91 14.51 7.10
N SER A 58 -31.37 13.37 7.62
CA SER A 58 -31.14 12.07 6.95
C SER A 58 -31.87 11.97 5.62
N THR A 59 -33.06 12.56 5.52
CA THR A 59 -33.86 12.58 4.29
C THR A 59 -33.30 13.57 3.27
N LEU A 60 -32.78 14.71 3.73
CA LEU A 60 -32.05 15.67 2.92
C LEU A 60 -30.77 15.04 2.34
N LEU A 61 -29.96 14.38 3.18
CA LEU A 61 -28.73 13.69 2.76
C LEU A 61 -29.01 12.70 1.64
N ARG A 62 -29.97 11.77 1.82
CA ARG A 62 -30.32 10.77 0.79
C ARG A 62 -30.74 11.38 -0.54
N ARG A 63 -31.38 12.56 -0.55
CA ARG A 63 -31.81 13.25 -1.77
C ARG A 63 -30.69 14.08 -2.44
N LEU A 64 -29.67 14.50 -1.68
CA LEU A 64 -28.57 15.34 -2.17
C LEU A 64 -27.29 14.57 -2.49
N GLU A 65 -27.00 13.44 -1.83
CA GLU A 65 -25.71 12.74 -1.90
C GLU A 65 -25.27 12.41 -3.33
N GLY A 66 -26.22 12.07 -4.22
CA GLY A 66 -25.95 11.77 -5.63
C GLY A 66 -25.62 12.99 -6.51
N GLN A 67 -25.81 14.22 -6.02
CA GLN A 67 -25.57 15.47 -6.78
C GLN A 67 -24.14 15.99 -6.64
N TYR A 68 -23.35 15.44 -5.71
CA TYR A 68 -21.95 15.81 -5.50
C TYR A 68 -21.03 14.63 -5.83
N THR A 69 -20.01 14.88 -6.65
CA THR A 69 -18.90 13.93 -6.89
C THR A 69 -17.66 14.37 -6.10
N PRO A 70 -17.26 13.66 -5.04
CA PRO A 70 -16.06 14.00 -4.26
C PRO A 70 -14.77 13.86 -5.07
N LYS A 71 -13.93 14.90 -5.02
CA LYS A 71 -12.59 14.92 -5.65
C LYS A 71 -11.74 13.73 -5.20
N VAL A 72 -10.83 13.25 -6.06
CA VAL A 72 -10.00 12.05 -5.81
C VAL A 72 -9.19 12.16 -4.51
N CYS A 73 -8.76 13.36 -4.11
CA CYS A 73 -8.01 13.60 -2.87
C CYS A 73 -8.83 13.48 -1.57
N VAL A 74 -10.17 13.46 -1.62
CA VAL A 74 -11.03 13.54 -0.43
C VAL A 74 -11.43 12.15 0.06
N HIS A 75 -10.85 11.67 1.16
CA HIS A 75 -11.14 10.33 1.70
C HIS A 75 -12.06 10.34 2.92
N GLY A 76 -12.13 11.45 3.66
CA GLY A 76 -13.00 11.57 4.83
C GLY A 76 -14.48 11.69 4.42
N PHE A 77 -15.36 10.96 5.11
CA PHE A 77 -16.81 10.99 4.90
C PHE A 77 -17.31 10.65 3.48
N VAL A 78 -16.50 9.96 2.67
CA VAL A 78 -16.86 9.53 1.31
C VAL A 78 -17.10 8.03 1.27
N LYS A 79 -18.22 7.61 0.69
CA LYS A 79 -18.56 6.19 0.48
C LYS A 79 -17.44 5.46 -0.27
N ASN A 80 -17.14 4.23 0.15
CA ASN A 80 -16.05 3.38 -0.34
C ASN A 80 -14.63 3.96 -0.16
N ARG A 81 -14.46 5.04 0.64
CA ARG A 81 -13.16 5.54 1.09
C ARG A 81 -13.03 5.38 2.60
N SER A 82 -11.79 5.31 3.07
CA SER A 82 -11.42 5.04 4.46
C SER A 82 -10.02 5.55 4.75
N ILE A 83 -9.61 5.54 6.03
CA ILE A 83 -8.23 5.81 6.46
C ILE A 83 -7.19 4.96 5.70
N VAL A 84 -7.54 3.72 5.30
CA VAL A 84 -6.65 2.86 4.52
C VAL A 84 -6.47 3.42 3.11
N THR A 85 -7.55 3.86 2.47
CA THR A 85 -7.46 4.49 1.14
C THR A 85 -6.70 5.81 1.17
N ASN A 86 -6.81 6.58 2.27
CA ASN A 86 -6.06 7.81 2.49
C ASN A 86 -4.56 7.52 2.65
N ALA A 87 -4.21 6.63 3.59
CA ALA A 87 -2.85 6.19 3.85
C ALA A 87 -2.14 5.64 2.58
N ARG A 88 -2.85 4.90 1.73
CA ARG A 88 -2.31 4.36 0.46
C ARG A 88 -1.75 5.42 -0.48
N VAL A 89 -2.28 6.65 -0.48
CA VAL A 89 -1.79 7.75 -1.35
C VAL A 89 -0.33 8.11 -1.01
N HIS A 90 0.04 7.96 0.27
CA HIS A 90 1.34 8.38 0.81
C HIS A 90 2.28 7.19 1.13
N CYS A 91 1.92 5.96 0.74
CA CYS A 91 2.75 4.79 0.99
C CYS A 91 4.08 4.82 0.25
N GLY A 92 5.14 4.40 0.95
CA GLY A 92 6.50 4.29 0.40
C GLY A 92 7.18 5.63 0.10
N ARG A 93 6.68 6.76 0.64
CA ARG A 93 7.16 8.11 0.31
C ARG A 93 8.31 8.56 1.21
N ARG A 94 9.29 9.25 0.64
CA ARG A 94 10.49 9.69 1.39
C ARG A 94 10.17 10.74 2.45
N LEU A 95 9.25 11.66 2.14
CA LEU A 95 8.86 12.77 3.00
C LEU A 95 7.34 12.82 3.13
N THR A 96 6.82 13.03 4.34
CA THR A 96 5.38 13.21 4.62
C THR A 96 5.18 14.39 5.57
N ALA A 97 4.23 15.27 5.25
CA ALA A 97 3.78 16.38 6.09
C ALA A 97 2.27 16.28 6.32
N SER A 98 1.84 16.29 7.57
CA SER A 98 0.43 16.23 7.96
C SER A 98 0.06 17.48 8.75
N PHE A 99 -1.14 18.00 8.50
CA PHE A 99 -1.69 19.21 9.12
C PHE A 99 -3.15 18.96 9.52
N ASP A 100 -3.63 19.69 10.52
CA ASP A 100 -4.99 19.57 11.08
C ASP A 100 -5.66 20.96 11.05
N LEU A 101 -6.94 21.01 10.71
CA LEU A 101 -7.71 22.26 10.66
C LEU A 101 -8.37 22.57 12.02
N GLU A 102 -8.15 23.78 12.53
CA GLU A 102 -8.76 24.23 13.78
C GLU A 102 -10.27 24.37 13.66
N ASP A 103 -10.99 23.90 14.69
CA ASP A 103 -12.44 24.01 14.84
C ASP A 103 -13.21 23.72 13.54
N PHE A 104 -12.80 22.67 12.83
CA PHE A 104 -13.22 22.39 11.46
C PHE A 104 -14.72 22.49 11.20
N PHE A 105 -15.57 21.84 12.01
CA PHE A 105 -17.02 21.96 11.86
C PHE A 105 -17.54 23.35 12.30
N PRO A 106 -17.19 23.89 13.49
CA PRO A 106 -17.55 25.27 13.87
C PRO A 106 -17.14 26.37 12.87
N SER A 107 -16.03 26.21 12.13
CA SER A 107 -15.58 27.17 11.11
C SER A 107 -16.53 27.31 9.91
N ILE A 108 -17.42 26.33 9.72
CA ILE A 108 -18.42 26.33 8.65
C ILE A 108 -19.74 26.86 9.22
N HIS A 109 -19.86 28.19 9.21
CA HIS A 109 -21.06 28.91 9.66
C HIS A 109 -22.19 28.88 8.62
N ILE A 110 -23.39 29.25 9.06
CA ILE A 110 -24.65 29.17 8.31
C ILE A 110 -24.60 29.92 6.97
N GLY A 111 -23.85 31.01 6.90
CA GLY A 111 -23.60 31.76 5.65
C GLY A 111 -22.86 30.93 4.60
N ARG A 112 -21.83 30.15 4.99
CA ARG A 112 -21.13 29.22 4.07
C ARG A 112 -22.05 28.08 3.64
N VAL A 113 -22.86 27.54 4.55
CA VAL A 113 -23.85 26.48 4.23
C VAL A 113 -24.92 26.98 3.26
N LYS A 114 -25.46 28.18 3.48
CA LYS A 114 -26.36 28.87 2.55
C LYS A 114 -25.69 29.11 1.19
N GLY A 115 -24.44 29.56 1.20
CA GLY A 115 -23.61 29.73 0.00
C GLY A 115 -23.44 28.43 -0.79
N ILE A 116 -23.26 27.28 -0.13
CA ILE A 116 -23.23 25.96 -0.80
C ILE A 116 -24.55 25.70 -1.54
N PHE A 117 -25.70 25.91 -0.91
CA PHE A 117 -27.01 25.66 -1.52
C PHE A 117 -27.38 26.64 -2.65
N LYS A 118 -26.93 27.90 -2.56
CA LYS A 118 -27.14 28.92 -3.60
C LYS A 118 -26.32 28.68 -4.88
N ASN A 119 -25.21 27.95 -4.78
CA ASN A 119 -24.27 27.78 -5.89
C ASN A 119 -24.41 26.40 -6.57
N PRO A 120 -23.84 26.21 -7.78
CA PRO A 120 -23.78 24.90 -8.43
C PRO A 120 -23.09 23.83 -7.54
N PRO A 121 -23.63 22.60 -7.46
CA PRO A 121 -24.62 22.01 -8.37
C PRO A 121 -26.09 22.26 -8.00
N PHE A 122 -26.38 22.90 -6.85
CA PHE A 122 -27.73 22.98 -6.31
C PHE A 122 -28.53 24.17 -6.88
N SER A 123 -27.91 25.35 -6.92
CA SER A 123 -28.50 26.59 -7.46
C SER A 123 -29.91 26.88 -6.92
N PHE A 124 -30.10 26.73 -5.60
CA PHE A 124 -31.38 27.02 -4.95
C PHE A 124 -31.53 28.52 -4.65
N GLY A 125 -32.77 29.00 -4.63
CA GLY A 125 -33.10 30.38 -4.28
C GLY A 125 -32.77 30.73 -2.82
N GLU A 126 -32.89 32.01 -2.49
CA GLU A 126 -32.47 32.59 -1.21
C GLU A 126 -33.17 31.93 -0.01
N ASP A 127 -34.51 31.91 -0.01
CA ASP A 127 -35.31 31.40 1.11
C ASP A 127 -35.15 29.88 1.28
N ALA A 128 -35.14 29.14 0.17
CA ALA A 128 -34.87 27.70 0.20
C ALA A 128 -33.48 27.40 0.79
N SER A 129 -32.45 28.16 0.39
CA SER A 129 -31.09 28.00 0.89
C SER A 129 -30.96 28.37 2.37
N GLU A 130 -31.66 29.41 2.82
CA GLU A 130 -31.76 29.82 4.22
C GLU A 130 -32.37 28.70 5.08
N VAL A 131 -33.54 28.18 4.70
CA VAL A 131 -34.24 27.10 5.42
C VAL A 131 -33.40 25.82 5.44
N LEU A 132 -32.73 25.47 4.33
CA LEU A 132 -31.83 24.33 4.28
C LEU A 132 -30.61 24.50 5.20
N ALA A 133 -30.05 25.72 5.28
CA ALA A 133 -28.97 26.02 6.20
C ALA A 133 -29.43 25.93 7.67
N GLN A 134 -30.62 26.43 8.00
CA GLN A 134 -31.25 26.29 9.32
C GLN A 134 -31.51 24.82 9.72
N ILE A 135 -31.88 23.94 8.78
CA ILE A 135 -32.00 22.49 9.02
C ILE A 135 -30.63 21.87 9.38
N CYS A 136 -29.53 22.38 8.82
CA CYS A 136 -28.21 21.76 8.94
C CYS A 136 -27.35 22.29 10.10
N CYS A 137 -27.50 23.57 10.46
CA CYS A 137 -26.73 24.21 11.51
C CYS A 137 -27.37 24.09 12.91
N CYS A 138 -26.55 24.16 13.95
CA CYS A 138 -26.99 24.32 15.34
C CYS A 138 -27.31 25.79 15.68
N ASP A 139 -27.72 26.04 16.92
CA ASP A 139 -28.37 27.30 17.35
C ASP A 139 -27.42 28.50 17.39
N ASP A 140 -26.10 28.26 17.41
CA ASP A 140 -25.04 29.25 17.24
C ASP A 140 -24.71 29.53 15.76
N GLY A 141 -25.49 28.98 14.83
CA GLY A 141 -25.32 29.18 13.39
C GLY A 141 -24.12 28.45 12.79
N LYS A 142 -23.62 27.37 13.40
CA LYS A 142 -22.46 26.59 12.91
C LYS A 142 -22.82 25.16 12.54
N LEU A 143 -21.95 24.44 11.82
CA LEU A 143 -22.13 23.00 11.63
C LEU A 143 -21.82 22.24 12.94
N PRO A 144 -22.76 21.42 13.45
CA PRO A 144 -22.56 20.67 14.69
C PRO A 144 -21.67 19.45 14.47
N GLN A 145 -20.71 19.24 15.38
CA GLN A 145 -20.00 17.96 15.48
C GLN A 145 -20.97 16.89 16.02
N GLY A 146 -21.46 16.02 15.14
CA GLY A 146 -22.54 15.05 15.44
C GLY A 146 -23.81 15.21 14.60
N GLY A 147 -23.93 16.29 13.81
CA GLY A 147 -25.00 16.44 12.83
C GLY A 147 -24.90 15.43 11.68
N VAL A 148 -26.04 15.06 11.09
CA VAL A 148 -26.07 14.08 9.99
C VAL A 148 -25.63 14.70 8.66
N MET A 149 -25.92 15.99 8.45
CA MET A 149 -25.50 16.72 7.24
C MET A 149 -24.07 17.27 7.32
N SER A 150 -23.52 17.47 8.52
CA SER A 150 -22.20 18.10 8.71
C SER A 150 -21.06 17.41 7.93
N PRO A 151 -20.94 16.07 7.90
CA PRO A 151 -19.91 15.36 7.14
C PRO A 151 -19.97 15.58 5.61
N TYR A 152 -21.18 15.75 5.07
CA TYR A 152 -21.42 15.98 3.64
C TYR A 152 -21.14 17.44 3.28
N LEU A 153 -21.64 18.38 4.09
CA LEU A 153 -21.48 19.80 3.88
C LEU A 153 -20.03 20.27 4.08
N SER A 154 -19.27 19.68 5.01
CA SER A 154 -17.85 20.04 5.16
C SER A 154 -17.01 19.67 3.95
N ASN A 155 -17.30 18.53 3.31
CA ASN A 155 -16.67 18.17 2.04
C ASN A 155 -17.06 19.06 0.84
N LEU A 156 -18.21 19.74 0.91
CA LEU A 156 -18.60 20.77 -0.06
C LEU A 156 -17.94 22.11 0.25
N ALA A 157 -17.84 22.49 1.52
CA ALA A 157 -17.15 23.71 1.98
C ALA A 157 -15.67 23.71 1.60
N CYS A 158 -14.98 22.56 1.74
CA CYS A 158 -13.58 22.42 1.35
C CYS A 158 -13.34 22.36 -0.17
N ARG A 159 -14.36 22.44 -1.04
CA ARG A 159 -14.20 22.22 -2.48
C ARG A 159 -13.22 23.19 -3.15
N SER A 160 -13.19 24.45 -2.70
CA SER A 160 -12.25 25.47 -3.17
C SER A 160 -10.85 25.22 -2.62
N LEU A 161 -10.71 25.02 -1.31
CA LEU A 161 -9.45 24.63 -0.67
C LEU A 161 -8.81 23.41 -1.34
N ASP A 162 -9.59 22.36 -1.61
CA ASP A 162 -9.12 21.17 -2.31
C ASP A 162 -8.67 21.46 -3.76
N ASN A 163 -9.21 22.48 -4.45
CA ASN A 163 -8.66 22.91 -5.75
C ASN A 163 -7.28 23.55 -5.57
N ASP A 164 -7.14 24.42 -4.58
CA ASP A 164 -5.94 25.23 -4.37
C ASP A 164 -4.77 24.37 -3.89
N LEU A 165 -5.00 23.49 -2.91
CA LEU A 165 -4.01 22.53 -2.44
C LEU A 165 -3.65 21.50 -3.52
N LEU A 166 -4.59 21.13 -4.40
CA LEU A 166 -4.28 20.32 -5.60
C LEU A 166 -3.51 21.10 -6.69
N ARG A 167 -3.58 22.43 -6.73
CA ARG A 167 -2.75 23.25 -7.64
C ARG A 167 -1.33 23.34 -7.10
N LEU A 168 -1.17 23.73 -5.83
CA LEU A 168 0.10 23.76 -5.11
C LEU A 168 0.83 22.41 -5.19
N SER A 169 0.11 21.31 -4.96
CA SER A 169 0.66 19.95 -5.04
C SER A 169 1.15 19.57 -6.44
N ARG A 170 0.50 20.07 -7.51
CA ARG A 170 0.94 19.79 -8.88
C ARG A 170 2.21 20.57 -9.22
N GLN A 171 2.31 21.83 -8.78
CA GLN A 171 3.50 22.67 -8.98
C GLN A 171 4.73 22.01 -8.36
N HIS A 172 4.61 21.49 -7.14
CA HIS A 172 5.72 20.86 -6.39
C HIS A 172 5.75 19.32 -6.44
N ARG A 173 5.06 18.70 -7.42
CA ARG A 173 5.01 17.23 -7.65
C ARG A 173 4.56 16.38 -6.43
N LEU A 174 3.90 16.99 -5.45
CA LEU A 174 3.43 16.35 -4.23
C LEU A 174 2.24 15.41 -4.49
N ARG A 175 2.07 14.44 -3.60
CA ARG A 175 0.78 13.76 -3.39
C ARG A 175 0.04 14.45 -2.25
N TYR A 176 -1.21 14.82 -2.48
CA TYR A 176 -2.10 15.42 -1.49
C TYR A 176 -3.37 14.60 -1.32
N SER A 177 -3.79 14.41 -0.07
CA SER A 177 -5.10 13.89 0.30
C SER A 177 -5.64 14.60 1.55
N ARG A 178 -6.95 14.50 1.75
CA ARG A 178 -7.67 15.05 2.90
C ARG A 178 -8.61 14.02 3.50
N TYR A 179 -8.54 13.85 4.82
CA TYR A 179 -9.45 13.02 5.59
C TYR A 179 -10.17 13.89 6.64
N ALA A 180 -11.34 14.43 6.26
CA ALA A 180 -12.06 15.42 7.04
C ALA A 180 -11.23 16.71 7.24
N ASP A 181 -10.73 16.92 8.45
CA ASP A 181 -9.85 17.97 8.94
C ASP A 181 -8.35 17.67 8.76
N ASP A 182 -7.96 16.39 8.68
CA ASP A 182 -6.57 15.99 8.39
C ASP A 182 -6.21 16.28 6.93
N LEU A 183 -5.22 17.14 6.69
CA LEU A 183 -4.56 17.35 5.41
C LEU A 183 -3.25 16.55 5.40
N THR A 184 -2.92 15.88 4.30
CA THR A 184 -1.65 15.13 4.18
C THR A 184 -1.00 15.39 2.83
N PHE A 185 0.29 15.70 2.87
CA PHE A 185 1.16 15.89 1.72
C PHE A 185 2.35 14.91 1.78
N SER A 186 2.84 14.44 0.64
CA SER A 186 4.08 13.65 0.58
C SER A 186 4.83 13.77 -0.73
N SER A 187 6.15 13.51 -0.68
CA SER A 187 7.03 13.52 -1.84
C SER A 187 8.07 12.38 -1.81
N ASN A 188 8.64 12.10 -2.98
CA ASN A 188 9.84 11.28 -3.18
C ASN A 188 11.09 12.12 -3.53
N ASP A 189 10.95 13.44 -3.60
CA ASP A 189 12.08 14.34 -3.81
C ASP A 189 12.94 14.41 -2.53
N ARG A 190 14.18 14.92 -2.66
CA ARG A 190 15.13 15.03 -1.54
C ARG A 190 14.74 16.12 -0.54
N TYR A 191 14.09 17.16 -1.02
CA TYR A 191 13.69 18.35 -0.27
C TYR A 191 12.16 18.47 -0.28
N PHE A 192 11.60 19.09 0.76
CA PHE A 192 10.19 19.48 0.78
C PHE A 192 10.08 20.97 0.40
N PRO A 193 9.05 21.39 -0.36
CA PRO A 193 8.90 22.79 -0.73
C PRO A 193 8.62 23.68 0.49
N HIS A 194 9.40 24.76 0.63
CA HIS A 194 9.26 25.75 1.71
C HIS A 194 7.87 26.40 1.74
N GLU A 195 7.23 26.56 0.57
CA GLU A 195 5.83 26.98 0.41
C GLU A 195 4.81 26.12 1.19
N VAL A 196 5.18 24.88 1.57
CA VAL A 196 4.32 23.95 2.30
C VAL A 196 4.86 23.65 3.70
N VAL A 197 6.18 23.48 3.84
CA VAL A 197 6.85 23.25 5.13
C VAL A 197 8.16 24.02 5.17
N GLU A 198 8.28 24.93 6.13
CA GLU A 198 9.54 25.59 6.47
C GLU A 198 10.35 24.68 7.41
N LEU A 199 11.62 24.44 7.07
CA LEU A 199 12.52 23.50 7.77
C LEU A 199 13.74 24.17 8.40
N ASP A 200 13.97 25.46 8.16
CA ASP A 200 15.17 26.20 8.59
C ASP A 200 15.05 26.75 10.03
N VAL A 201 14.09 26.22 10.79
CA VAL A 201 13.73 26.57 12.17
C VAL A 201 13.75 25.31 13.05
N GLU A 202 13.94 25.46 14.37
CA GLU A 202 14.14 24.33 15.30
C GLU A 202 13.07 23.23 15.23
N GLN A 203 11.83 23.59 14.89
CA GLN A 203 10.71 22.68 14.68
C GLN A 203 10.00 23.04 13.37
N PRO A 204 9.75 22.07 12.46
CA PRO A 204 9.10 22.33 11.17
C PRO A 204 7.79 23.12 11.31
N GLN A 205 7.65 24.19 10.53
CA GLN A 205 6.46 25.06 10.52
C GLN A 205 5.68 24.97 9.19
N PRO A 206 4.38 25.32 9.17
CA PRO A 206 3.64 25.43 7.93
C PRO A 206 4.19 26.56 7.07
N GLY A 207 4.48 26.29 5.81
CA GLY A 207 4.94 27.30 4.86
C GLY A 207 3.91 28.40 4.64
N GLU A 208 4.36 29.65 4.48
CA GLU A 208 3.50 30.84 4.32
C GLU A 208 2.41 30.62 3.25
N ARG A 209 2.79 30.11 2.08
CA ARG A 209 1.86 29.88 0.97
C ARG A 209 0.75 28.87 1.30
N LEU A 210 1.02 27.87 2.12
CA LEU A 210 -0.01 26.94 2.62
C LEU A 210 -0.97 27.65 3.58
N VAL A 211 -0.46 28.49 4.49
CA VAL A 211 -1.25 29.27 5.45
C VAL A 211 -2.17 30.25 4.72
N GLU A 212 -1.67 30.96 3.70
CA GLU A 212 -2.46 31.85 2.84
C GLU A 212 -3.64 31.12 2.18
N LEU A 213 -3.39 29.96 1.55
CA LEU A 213 -4.43 29.20 0.84
C LEU A 213 -5.49 28.65 1.77
N ILE A 214 -5.13 28.30 3.01
CA ILE A 214 -6.08 27.84 4.03
C ILE A 214 -6.90 29.01 4.58
N THR A 215 -6.26 30.15 4.86
CA THR A 215 -6.91 31.34 5.40
C THR A 215 -7.86 32.00 4.38
N SER A 216 -7.45 32.10 3.12
CA SER A 216 -8.29 32.60 2.01
C SER A 216 -9.49 31.69 1.67
N ASN A 217 -9.52 30.48 2.22
CA ASN A 217 -10.66 29.56 2.15
C ASN A 217 -11.45 29.50 3.48
N ASP A 218 -11.35 30.52 4.34
CA ASP A 218 -12.02 30.63 5.66
C ASP A 218 -11.76 29.45 6.61
N PHE A 219 -10.52 28.93 6.61
CA PHE A 219 -10.06 27.91 7.56
C PHE A 219 -8.79 28.38 8.29
N ARG A 220 -8.40 27.68 9.35
CA ARG A 220 -7.16 27.94 10.11
C ARG A 220 -6.40 26.64 10.36
N LEU A 221 -5.07 26.71 10.38
CA LEU A 221 -4.20 25.58 10.69
C LEU A 221 -3.97 25.44 12.19
N ASN A 222 -3.97 24.20 12.68
CA ASN A 222 -3.48 23.91 14.02
C ASN A 222 -1.96 23.70 13.98
N HIS A 223 -1.20 24.76 14.22
CA HIS A 223 0.26 24.73 14.18
C HIS A 223 0.85 23.67 15.14
N SER A 224 0.26 23.50 16.33
CA SER A 224 0.75 22.53 17.33
C SER A 224 0.55 21.05 16.97
N LYS A 225 -0.32 20.75 15.99
CA LYS A 225 -0.59 19.38 15.51
C LYS A 225 0.13 19.06 14.19
N MET A 226 0.89 19.99 13.63
CA MET A 226 1.67 19.72 12.44
C MET A 226 2.66 18.58 12.69
N VAL A 227 2.77 17.64 11.74
CA VAL A 227 3.71 16.51 11.83
C VAL A 227 4.46 16.34 10.52
N PHE A 228 5.77 16.62 10.54
CA PHE A 228 6.69 16.32 9.45
C PHE A 228 7.52 15.04 9.77
N ARG A 229 7.66 14.13 8.80
CA ARG A 229 8.41 12.87 8.95
C ARG A 229 9.14 12.45 7.67
N THR A 230 10.39 12.03 7.85
CA THR A 230 11.21 11.34 6.84
C THR A 230 10.97 9.83 6.87
N SER A 231 11.32 9.12 5.79
CA SER A 231 11.19 7.66 5.68
C SER A 231 12.07 6.86 6.64
N THR A 232 13.12 7.48 7.21
CA THR A 232 13.97 6.90 8.27
C THR A 232 13.29 6.91 9.64
N ARG A 233 12.25 7.71 9.82
CA ARG A 233 11.39 7.71 11.01
C ARG A 233 10.05 7.06 10.68
N ARG A 234 9.27 6.70 11.70
CA ARG A 234 7.92 6.17 11.51
C ARG A 234 7.01 7.28 10.95
N GLN A 235 6.49 7.08 9.74
CA GLN A 235 5.54 7.96 9.08
C GLN A 235 4.13 7.44 9.35
N GLU A 236 3.23 8.31 9.78
CA GLU A 236 1.82 7.97 10.04
C GLU A 236 0.88 8.89 9.26
N VAL A 237 -0.20 8.32 8.72
CA VAL A 237 -1.30 9.02 8.06
C VAL A 237 -2.60 8.44 8.60
N THR A 238 -3.46 9.28 9.20
CA THR A 238 -4.73 8.84 9.81
C THR A 238 -4.57 7.65 10.77
N GLY A 239 -3.50 7.65 11.58
CA GLY A 239 -3.15 6.59 12.55
C GLY A 239 -2.58 5.29 11.96
N LEU A 240 -2.37 5.21 10.65
CA LEU A 240 -1.73 4.07 9.99
C LEU A 240 -0.29 4.40 9.60
N THR A 241 0.62 3.46 9.81
CA THR A 241 2.02 3.54 9.37
C THR A 241 2.09 3.44 7.85
N VAL A 242 2.88 4.29 7.17
CA VAL A 242 2.92 4.35 5.68
C VAL A 242 4.29 4.13 5.03
N ASN A 243 5.36 3.91 5.79
CA ASN A 243 6.75 3.79 5.27
C ASN A 243 6.94 2.79 4.10
N ALA A 244 6.08 1.78 3.97
CA ALA A 244 6.09 0.81 2.87
C ALA A 244 4.66 0.59 2.31
N PHE A 245 3.75 0.14 3.17
CA PHE A 245 2.33 -0.10 2.89
C PHE A 245 1.52 0.31 4.15
N PRO A 246 0.18 0.47 4.06
CA PRO A 246 -0.63 0.86 5.22
C PRO A 246 -0.59 -0.25 6.26
N ASN A 247 -0.07 0.05 7.46
CA ASN A 247 0.09 -0.94 8.51
C ASN A 247 -0.26 -0.39 9.89
N VAL A 248 -0.85 -1.22 10.74
CA VAL A 248 -1.12 -0.88 12.14
C VAL A 248 0.18 -0.75 12.94
N SER A 249 0.12 -0.14 14.12
CA SER A 249 1.26 -0.12 15.04
C SER A 249 1.53 -1.52 15.63
N ARG A 250 2.80 -1.82 15.96
CA ARG A 250 3.16 -3.06 16.68
C ARG A 250 2.41 -3.15 18.04
N LYS A 251 2.16 -2.01 18.70
CA LYS A 251 1.37 -1.90 19.94
C LYS A 251 -0.08 -2.38 19.73
N PHE A 252 -0.68 -2.10 18.58
CA PHE A 252 -2.03 -2.56 18.26
C PHE A 252 -2.11 -4.08 18.13
N VAL A 253 -1.15 -4.71 17.44
CA VAL A 253 -1.07 -6.18 17.26
C VAL A 253 -0.81 -6.86 18.61
N ARG A 254 0.22 -6.42 19.35
CA ARG A 254 0.54 -6.95 20.69
C ARG A 254 -0.63 -6.83 21.67
N GLY A 255 -1.46 -5.80 21.54
CA GLY A 255 -2.66 -5.63 22.35
C GLY A 255 -3.83 -6.57 21.98
N ILE A 256 -3.81 -7.21 20.81
CA ILE A 256 -4.71 -8.33 20.47
C ILE A 256 -4.13 -9.62 21.04
N GLU A 257 -2.84 -9.87 20.79
CA GLU A 257 -2.11 -11.06 21.25
C GLU A 257 -2.16 -11.23 22.78
N ALA A 258 -1.93 -10.15 23.54
CA ALA A 258 -2.00 -10.18 25.00
C ALA A 258 -3.40 -10.52 25.52
N ALA A 259 -4.45 -10.06 24.84
CA ALA A 259 -5.84 -10.31 25.22
C ALA A 259 -6.30 -11.73 24.85
N LEU A 260 -5.91 -12.24 23.68
CA LEU A 260 -6.11 -13.65 23.31
C LEU A 260 -5.36 -14.60 24.25
N SER A 261 -4.12 -14.26 24.62
CA SER A 261 -3.31 -15.03 25.58
C SER A 261 -3.93 -15.03 26.98
N SER A 262 -4.46 -13.88 27.44
CA SER A 262 -5.18 -13.77 28.70
C SER A 262 -6.43 -14.66 28.73
N TRP A 263 -7.26 -14.64 27.68
CA TRP A 263 -8.41 -15.55 27.55
C TRP A 263 -7.97 -17.02 27.53
N ARG A 264 -6.99 -17.38 26.70
CA ARG A 264 -6.44 -18.75 26.62
C ARG A 264 -5.94 -19.28 27.96
N ARG A 265 -5.30 -18.44 28.78
CA ARG A 265 -4.67 -18.84 30.05
C ARG A 265 -5.62 -18.85 31.24
N PHE A 266 -6.56 -17.92 31.31
CA PHE A 266 -7.39 -17.69 32.51
C PHE A 266 -8.90 -17.95 32.29
N GLY A 267 -9.31 -18.31 31.07
CA GLY A 267 -10.73 -18.42 30.71
C GLY A 267 -11.34 -17.07 30.33
N TYR A 268 -12.57 -17.10 29.78
CA TYR A 268 -13.25 -15.90 29.28
C TYR A 268 -13.58 -14.91 30.40
N ASP A 269 -14.18 -15.38 31.50
CA ASP A 269 -14.73 -14.50 32.54
C ASP A 269 -13.63 -13.71 33.27
N ALA A 270 -12.51 -14.36 33.59
CA ALA A 270 -11.35 -13.69 34.17
C ALA A 270 -10.70 -12.68 33.20
N ALA A 271 -10.62 -13.03 31.90
CA ALA A 271 -10.09 -12.12 30.89
C ALA A 271 -11.04 -10.94 30.62
N GLN A 272 -12.37 -11.14 30.69
CA GLN A 272 -13.39 -10.10 30.62
C GLN A 272 -13.30 -9.16 31.82
N ALA A 273 -13.16 -9.69 33.05
CA ALA A 273 -13.02 -8.88 34.26
C ALA A 273 -11.76 -7.98 34.19
N HIS A 274 -10.60 -8.57 33.90
CA HIS A 274 -9.35 -7.82 33.73
C HIS A 274 -9.38 -6.85 32.52
N PHE A 275 -10.14 -7.15 31.47
CA PHE A 275 -10.40 -6.20 30.38
C PHE A 275 -11.23 -4.99 30.86
N LEU A 276 -12.31 -5.22 31.60
CA LEU A 276 -13.16 -4.13 32.14
C LEU A 276 -12.41 -3.26 33.16
N GLU A 277 -11.58 -3.87 34.01
CA GLU A 277 -10.68 -3.16 34.93
C GLU A 277 -9.67 -2.29 34.15
N LYS A 278 -9.02 -2.85 33.13
CA LYS A 278 -8.00 -2.11 32.37
C LYS A 278 -8.57 -0.98 31.49
N TYR A 279 -9.84 -1.07 31.11
CA TYR A 279 -10.49 -0.15 30.17
C TYR A 279 -11.78 0.46 30.74
N HIS A 280 -11.73 0.87 32.02
CA HIS A 280 -12.84 1.38 32.86
C HIS A 280 -13.84 2.39 32.23
N GLU A 281 -13.52 3.05 31.11
CA GLU A 281 -14.39 4.01 30.41
C GLU A 281 -15.22 3.37 29.27
N GLY A 282 -15.04 2.07 28.99
CA GLY A 282 -15.49 1.36 27.79
C GLY A 282 -16.92 0.78 27.79
N GLY A 283 -17.85 1.33 28.57
CA GLY A 283 -19.29 1.06 28.43
C GLY A 283 -19.73 -0.41 28.41
N GLY A 284 -19.11 -1.27 29.23
CA GLY A 284 -19.51 -2.68 29.38
C GLY A 284 -19.31 -3.57 28.16
N SER A 285 -18.45 -3.19 27.21
CA SER A 285 -18.24 -3.95 25.98
C SER A 285 -17.64 -5.35 26.23
N GLU A 286 -18.16 -6.36 25.52
CA GLU A 286 -17.61 -7.71 25.54
C GLU A 286 -16.22 -7.79 24.88
N LEU A 287 -15.28 -8.45 25.54
CA LEU A 287 -13.92 -8.70 25.07
C LEU A 287 -13.93 -9.44 23.72
N SER A 288 -14.84 -10.41 23.54
CA SER A 288 -15.01 -11.15 22.29
C SER A 288 -15.36 -10.23 21.12
N SER A 289 -16.33 -9.33 21.32
CA SER A 289 -16.76 -8.32 20.34
C SER A 289 -15.65 -7.30 20.04
N VAL A 290 -14.90 -6.86 21.06
CA VAL A 290 -13.75 -5.95 20.90
C VAL A 290 -12.61 -6.61 20.11
N LEU A 291 -12.26 -7.86 20.42
CA LEU A 291 -11.24 -8.63 19.71
C LEU A 291 -11.63 -8.86 18.25
N ARG A 292 -12.87 -9.30 18.01
CA ARG A 292 -13.44 -9.48 16.66
C ARG A 292 -13.36 -8.19 15.84
N GLY A 293 -13.73 -7.05 16.43
CA GLY A 293 -13.61 -5.74 15.80
C GLY A 293 -12.17 -5.35 15.48
N ARG A 294 -11.23 -5.59 16.39
CA ARG A 294 -9.80 -5.30 16.18
C ARG A 294 -9.14 -6.18 15.12
N ILE A 295 -9.51 -7.47 15.05
CA ILE A 295 -9.04 -8.40 14.01
C ILE A 295 -9.65 -8.04 12.66
N ALA A 296 -10.94 -7.67 12.60
CA ALA A 296 -11.59 -7.18 11.39
C ALA A 296 -10.94 -5.88 10.86
N PHE A 297 -10.59 -4.95 11.76
CA PHE A 297 -9.82 -3.76 11.42
C PHE A 297 -8.42 -4.08 10.90
N LEU A 298 -7.70 -5.01 11.55
CA LEU A 298 -6.40 -5.49 11.08
C LEU A 298 -6.51 -6.07 9.66
N SER A 299 -7.56 -6.84 9.39
CA SER A 299 -7.86 -7.41 8.07
C SER A 299 -8.19 -6.35 7.02
N MET A 300 -8.89 -5.27 7.39
CA MET A 300 -9.13 -4.13 6.49
C MET A 300 -7.83 -3.41 6.10
N VAL A 301 -6.86 -3.31 7.03
CA VAL A 301 -5.58 -2.62 6.81
C VAL A 301 -4.60 -3.50 6.00
N ARG A 302 -4.33 -4.73 6.48
CA ARG A 302 -3.29 -5.62 5.92
C ARG A 302 -3.78 -6.56 4.83
N GLY A 303 -5.09 -6.78 4.71
CA GLY A 303 -5.70 -7.77 3.82
C GLY A 303 -6.21 -9.00 4.57
N LYS A 304 -7.07 -9.80 3.92
CA LYS A 304 -7.64 -11.04 4.49
C LYS A 304 -6.66 -12.20 4.48
N ASP A 305 -5.74 -12.18 3.52
CA ASP A 305 -4.80 -13.28 3.26
C ASP A 305 -3.49 -13.15 4.05
N ASP A 306 -3.28 -12.01 4.72
CA ASP A 306 -2.11 -11.72 5.55
C ASP A 306 -1.91 -12.74 6.68
N PHE A 307 -0.66 -13.16 6.87
CA PHE A 307 -0.30 -14.19 7.86
C PHE A 307 -0.72 -13.81 9.28
N ILE A 308 -0.49 -12.57 9.71
CA ILE A 308 -0.81 -12.14 11.08
C ILE A 308 -2.34 -12.10 11.27
N VAL A 309 -3.08 -11.57 10.29
CA VAL A 309 -4.56 -11.57 10.29
C VAL A 309 -5.10 -12.99 10.43
N ARG A 310 -4.60 -13.93 9.63
CA ARG A 310 -5.11 -15.32 9.61
C ARG A 310 -4.71 -16.11 10.84
N ARG A 311 -3.50 -15.91 11.37
CA ARG A 311 -3.08 -16.49 12.66
C ARG A 311 -3.99 -16.01 13.78
N LEU A 312 -4.13 -14.70 13.98
CA LEU A 312 -4.95 -14.14 15.05
C LEU A 312 -6.44 -14.50 14.91
N SER A 313 -6.95 -14.60 13.68
CA SER A 313 -8.33 -15.03 13.44
C SER A 313 -8.57 -16.49 13.80
N ARG A 314 -7.60 -17.39 13.56
CA ARG A 314 -7.66 -18.79 14.02
C ARG A 314 -7.57 -18.86 15.54
N GLU A 315 -6.55 -18.22 16.12
CA GLU A 315 -6.36 -18.17 17.58
C GLU A 315 -7.57 -17.63 18.34
N PHE A 316 -8.38 -16.75 17.72
CA PHE A 316 -9.65 -16.28 18.25
C PHE A 316 -10.79 -17.29 18.07
N ASN A 317 -10.91 -17.92 16.90
CA ASN A 317 -11.91 -18.97 16.65
C ASN A 317 -11.73 -20.20 17.55
N ASP A 318 -10.48 -20.56 17.85
CA ASP A 318 -10.13 -21.70 18.70
C ASP A 318 -10.56 -21.48 20.17
N LEU A 319 -10.87 -20.24 20.56
CA LEU A 319 -11.33 -19.86 21.91
C LEU A 319 -12.86 -19.82 22.06
N GLY A 320 -13.64 -19.94 20.97
CA GLY A 320 -15.09 -20.05 21.01
C GLY A 320 -15.84 -19.21 19.96
N GLN A 321 -17.12 -18.92 20.24
CA GLN A 321 -17.98 -18.08 19.42
C GLN A 321 -18.14 -16.67 20.02
N PRO A 322 -18.41 -15.61 19.21
CA PRO A 322 -18.66 -15.63 17.77
C PRO A 322 -17.40 -15.78 16.91
N SER A 323 -17.43 -16.65 15.91
CA SER A 323 -16.27 -16.90 15.04
C SER A 323 -16.09 -15.87 13.91
N ILE A 324 -14.85 -15.80 13.40
CA ILE A 324 -14.43 -15.06 12.22
C ILE A 324 -14.31 -16.04 11.05
N ASN A 325 -14.92 -15.73 9.90
CA ASN A 325 -14.76 -16.53 8.69
C ASN A 325 -13.33 -16.38 8.14
N VAL A 326 -12.46 -17.33 8.50
CA VAL A 326 -11.15 -17.51 7.91
C VAL A 326 -11.30 -18.47 6.74
N LYS A 327 -11.38 -17.93 5.52
CA LYS A 327 -11.27 -18.78 4.34
C LYS A 327 -9.95 -19.59 4.40
N PRO A 328 -9.94 -20.84 3.90
CA PRO A 328 -8.70 -21.47 3.48
C PRO A 328 -7.89 -20.48 2.63
N LEU A 329 -6.56 -20.61 2.60
CA LEU A 329 -5.88 -20.06 1.42
C LEU A 329 -6.55 -20.77 0.27
N THR A 330 -6.93 -20.02 -0.78
CA THR A 330 -7.32 -20.67 -2.02
C THR A 330 -6.22 -21.68 -2.30
N THR A 331 -6.55 -22.97 -2.26
CA THR A 331 -5.58 -24.00 -2.65
C THR A 331 -5.07 -23.57 -4.00
N ALA A 332 -3.74 -23.52 -4.16
CA ALA A 332 -3.10 -23.21 -5.42
C ALA A 332 -3.88 -23.97 -6.50
N ARG A 333 -4.66 -23.25 -7.32
CA ARG A 333 -5.42 -23.91 -8.36
C ARG A 333 -4.35 -24.49 -9.28
N PRO A 334 -4.39 -25.79 -9.62
CA PRO A 334 -3.50 -26.32 -10.63
C PRO A 334 -3.57 -25.38 -11.82
N SER A 335 -2.41 -24.89 -12.28
CA SER A 335 -2.39 -23.91 -13.37
C SER A 335 -3.19 -24.47 -14.55
N PRO A 336 -4.07 -23.69 -15.19
CA PRO A 336 -4.84 -24.18 -16.34
C PRO A 336 -3.95 -24.52 -17.54
N ARG A 337 -2.64 -24.25 -17.48
CA ARG A 337 -1.63 -24.59 -18.48
C ARG A 337 -0.76 -25.74 -17.98
N HIS A 338 -1.12 -26.95 -18.39
CA HIS A 338 -0.23 -28.12 -18.34
C HIS A 338 0.39 -28.34 -19.72
N ASN A 339 1.68 -28.64 -19.76
CA ASN A 339 2.35 -29.07 -20.98
C ASN A 339 2.58 -30.59 -20.93
N SER A 340 2.38 -31.27 -22.04
CA SER A 340 2.88 -32.63 -22.21
C SER A 340 4.42 -32.65 -22.14
N ARG A 341 4.97 -33.82 -21.81
CA ARG A 341 6.43 -34.04 -21.82
C ARG A 341 7.07 -33.73 -23.18
N ALA A 342 6.33 -33.84 -24.28
CA ALA A 342 6.78 -33.53 -25.63
C ALA A 342 6.90 -32.02 -25.88
N GLU A 343 5.97 -31.21 -25.37
CA GLU A 343 6.00 -29.75 -25.47
C GLU A 343 7.15 -29.18 -24.64
N TRP A 344 7.36 -29.68 -23.41
CA TRP A 344 8.54 -29.33 -22.62
C TRP A 344 9.86 -29.67 -23.34
N GLN A 345 9.99 -30.86 -23.93
CA GLN A 345 11.15 -31.21 -24.75
C GLN A 345 11.35 -30.33 -25.99
N THR A 346 10.29 -29.68 -26.47
CA THR A 346 10.38 -28.74 -27.60
C THR A 346 10.99 -27.42 -27.14
N TRP A 347 10.55 -26.88 -26.00
CA TRP A 347 11.15 -25.68 -25.41
C TRP A 347 12.60 -25.90 -24.97
N ILE A 348 12.89 -27.03 -24.31
CA ILE A 348 14.24 -27.38 -23.88
C ILE A 348 15.19 -27.44 -25.08
N ARG A 349 14.83 -28.17 -26.15
CA ARG A 349 15.66 -28.24 -27.37
C ARG A 349 15.79 -26.88 -28.08
N LYS A 350 14.74 -26.08 -28.11
CA LYS A 350 14.77 -24.75 -28.73
C LYS A 350 15.69 -23.79 -27.98
N TYR A 351 15.71 -23.83 -26.64
CA TYR A 351 16.47 -22.89 -25.83
C TYR A 351 17.84 -23.41 -25.39
N SER A 352 18.14 -24.70 -25.55
CA SER A 352 19.45 -25.26 -25.22
C SER A 352 20.61 -24.55 -25.93
N GLU A 353 20.45 -24.16 -27.20
CA GLU A 353 21.48 -23.38 -27.90
C GLU A 353 21.73 -21.99 -27.28
N GLY A 354 20.71 -21.40 -26.64
CA GLY A 354 20.75 -20.05 -26.07
C GLY A 354 21.11 -19.97 -24.60
N VAL A 355 21.18 -21.09 -23.89
CA VAL A 355 21.59 -21.19 -22.47
C VAL A 355 23.04 -21.67 -22.42
N LEU A 356 23.93 -20.85 -21.87
CA LEU A 356 25.37 -21.04 -21.94
C LEU A 356 26.00 -21.18 -20.55
N HIS A 357 27.12 -21.90 -20.51
CA HIS A 357 27.93 -22.02 -19.31
C HIS A 357 28.78 -20.75 -19.18
N LEU A 358 28.61 -20.03 -18.08
CA LEU A 358 29.37 -18.84 -17.74
C LEU A 358 30.56 -19.28 -16.88
N LEU A 359 31.77 -18.94 -17.31
CA LEU A 359 33.03 -19.18 -16.61
C LEU A 359 33.60 -17.84 -16.16
N PHE A 360 34.19 -17.79 -14.98
CA PHE A 360 34.78 -16.59 -14.41
C PHE A 360 35.76 -16.93 -13.29
N THR A 361 36.66 -16.01 -12.97
CA THR A 361 37.66 -16.19 -11.90
C THR A 361 37.27 -15.36 -10.67
N SER A 362 37.37 -15.95 -9.48
CA SER A 362 37.20 -15.23 -8.22
C SER A 362 38.36 -14.22 -8.02
N PRO A 363 38.20 -13.18 -7.20
CA PRO A 363 39.31 -12.28 -6.87
C PRO A 363 40.49 -12.99 -6.16
N GLU A 364 40.25 -14.19 -5.65
CA GLU A 364 41.24 -15.04 -4.98
C GLU A 364 42.01 -15.90 -5.99
N GLY A 365 41.63 -15.88 -7.28
CA GLY A 365 42.25 -16.61 -8.38
C GLY A 365 41.59 -17.94 -8.72
N ASP A 366 40.50 -18.31 -8.03
CA ASP A 366 39.85 -19.61 -8.21
C ASP A 366 38.85 -19.62 -9.38
N PRO A 367 38.86 -20.66 -10.24
CA PRO A 367 37.91 -20.79 -11.33
C PRO A 367 36.52 -21.15 -10.81
N SER A 368 35.53 -20.30 -11.10
CA SER A 368 34.13 -20.47 -10.76
C SER A 368 33.25 -20.54 -12.02
N CYS A 369 31.99 -20.90 -11.83
CA CYS A 369 31.05 -21.08 -12.93
C CYS A 369 29.58 -20.85 -12.54
N GLY A 370 28.78 -20.51 -13.53
CA GLY A 370 27.33 -20.34 -13.41
C GLY A 370 26.65 -20.49 -14.77
N THR A 371 25.41 -20.03 -14.87
CA THR A 371 24.64 -20.05 -16.12
C THR A 371 24.36 -18.64 -16.61
N ALA A 372 24.34 -18.44 -17.92
CA ALA A 372 23.75 -17.26 -18.55
C ALA A 372 22.86 -17.65 -19.73
N PHE A 373 21.89 -16.83 -20.13
CA PHE A 373 21.00 -17.16 -21.25
C PHE A 373 20.66 -15.95 -22.13
N HIS A 374 20.51 -16.20 -23.44
CA HIS A 374 20.27 -15.18 -24.44
C HIS A 374 18.82 -14.65 -24.38
N ILE A 375 18.67 -13.33 -24.22
CA ILE A 375 17.36 -12.63 -24.29
C ILE A 375 17.16 -11.86 -25.60
N GLY A 376 18.19 -11.81 -26.45
CA GLY A 376 18.15 -11.25 -27.81
C GLY A 376 19.22 -10.18 -28.03
N LYS A 377 19.50 -9.88 -29.32
CA LYS A 377 20.48 -8.86 -29.76
C LYS A 377 21.91 -9.08 -29.25
N GLY A 378 22.30 -10.30 -28.85
CA GLY A 378 23.59 -10.56 -28.21
C GLY A 378 23.66 -10.18 -26.73
N THR A 379 22.52 -9.84 -26.11
CA THR A 379 22.41 -9.61 -24.67
C THR A 379 22.06 -10.92 -23.95
N PHE A 380 22.80 -11.22 -22.90
CA PHE A 380 22.64 -12.38 -22.03
C PHE A 380 22.27 -11.94 -20.62
N ALA A 381 21.39 -12.69 -19.96
CA ALA A 381 21.02 -12.50 -18.56
C ALA A 381 21.68 -13.57 -17.68
N THR A 382 22.05 -13.21 -16.46
CA THR A 382 22.60 -14.11 -15.43
C THR A 382 22.30 -13.54 -14.03
N ALA A 383 22.69 -14.26 -12.96
CA ALA A 383 22.61 -13.74 -11.59
C ALA A 383 23.70 -12.70 -11.34
N ARG A 384 23.46 -11.72 -10.46
CA ARG A 384 24.43 -10.63 -10.20
C ARG A 384 25.69 -11.17 -9.54
N HIS A 385 25.59 -12.11 -8.62
CA HIS A 385 26.75 -12.70 -7.95
C HIS A 385 27.67 -13.54 -8.87
N ASN A 386 27.21 -13.95 -10.07
CA ASN A 386 28.09 -14.55 -11.08
C ASN A 386 29.01 -13.53 -11.77
N VAL A 387 28.75 -12.23 -11.56
CA VAL A 387 29.43 -11.11 -12.24
C VAL A 387 30.11 -10.20 -11.22
N PHE A 388 29.54 -10.06 -10.02
CA PHE A 388 30.01 -9.17 -8.96
C PHE A 388 30.20 -9.91 -7.64
N THR A 389 31.30 -9.61 -6.96
CA THR A 389 31.55 -10.03 -5.58
C THR A 389 30.59 -9.38 -4.58
N GLU A 390 30.56 -9.86 -3.33
CA GLU A 390 29.83 -9.20 -2.24
C GLU A 390 30.24 -7.73 -2.05
N CYS A 391 31.52 -7.41 -2.30
CA CYS A 391 32.06 -6.06 -2.22
C CYS A 391 31.78 -5.20 -3.46
N GLY A 392 31.10 -5.73 -4.48
CA GLY A 392 30.75 -5.01 -5.71
C GLY A 392 31.87 -4.94 -6.76
N ALA A 393 33.00 -5.63 -6.57
CA ALA A 393 34.02 -5.77 -7.60
C ALA A 393 33.57 -6.75 -8.68
N VAL A 394 33.94 -6.51 -9.94
CA VAL A 394 33.62 -7.42 -11.06
C VAL A 394 34.56 -8.62 -11.04
N HIS A 395 34.06 -9.81 -11.35
CA HIS A 395 34.86 -11.02 -11.53
C HIS A 395 35.73 -10.95 -12.79
N ASP A 396 36.95 -11.50 -12.71
CA ASP A 396 37.87 -11.53 -13.84
C ASP A 396 37.49 -12.62 -14.86
N ASP A 397 37.91 -12.40 -16.12
CA ASP A 397 37.81 -13.36 -17.23
C ASP A 397 36.41 -13.95 -17.50
N LEU A 398 35.37 -13.11 -17.46
CA LEU A 398 33.97 -13.46 -17.79
C LEU A 398 33.86 -14.04 -19.22
N ARG A 399 33.60 -15.35 -19.33
CA ARG A 399 33.50 -16.08 -20.60
C ARG A 399 32.22 -16.89 -20.73
N LEU A 400 31.58 -16.81 -21.89
CA LEU A 400 30.47 -17.68 -22.29
C LEU A 400 31.01 -18.83 -23.13
N LYS A 401 30.71 -20.06 -22.74
CA LYS A 401 31.12 -21.27 -23.47
C LYS A 401 30.00 -21.80 -24.35
N HIS A 402 30.30 -21.99 -25.64
CA HIS A 402 29.39 -22.48 -26.67
C HIS A 402 30.15 -23.34 -27.69
N ASP A 403 29.62 -24.53 -28.02
CA ASP A 403 30.21 -25.50 -28.97
C ASP A 403 31.72 -25.74 -28.78
N GLY A 404 32.15 -25.89 -27.52
CA GLY A 404 33.54 -26.12 -27.13
C GLY A 404 34.43 -24.88 -27.15
N ASN A 405 33.98 -23.76 -27.73
CA ASN A 405 34.68 -22.49 -27.78
C ASN A 405 34.28 -21.58 -26.62
N GLU A 406 35.16 -20.65 -26.27
CA GLU A 406 34.94 -19.64 -25.23
C GLU A 406 34.91 -18.23 -25.84
N PHE A 407 33.95 -17.43 -25.43
CA PHE A 407 33.73 -16.08 -25.93
C PHE A 407 33.71 -15.09 -24.77
N VAL A 408 34.53 -14.04 -24.85
CA VAL A 408 34.56 -12.97 -23.85
C VAL A 408 33.19 -12.27 -23.79
N ALA A 409 32.70 -12.03 -22.58
CA ALA A 409 31.43 -11.36 -22.31
C ALA A 409 31.65 -10.06 -21.53
N ASN A 410 31.15 -8.94 -22.06
CA ASN A 410 31.30 -7.64 -21.41
C ASN A 410 30.06 -7.31 -20.57
N VAL A 411 30.25 -6.87 -19.33
CA VAL A 411 29.17 -6.45 -18.44
C VAL A 411 28.46 -5.21 -19.00
N LEU A 412 27.13 -5.24 -19.02
CA LEU A 412 26.29 -4.12 -19.43
C LEU A 412 25.64 -3.40 -18.25
N ALA A 413 25.11 -4.15 -17.29
CA ALA A 413 24.39 -3.62 -16.13
C ALA A 413 24.23 -4.70 -15.03
N PRO A 414 24.02 -4.31 -13.75
CA PRO A 414 24.19 -2.95 -13.23
C PRO A 414 25.66 -2.52 -13.27
N LEU A 415 25.95 -1.21 -13.39
CA LEU A 415 27.33 -0.69 -13.30
C LEU A 415 27.70 -0.27 -11.87
N ASP A 416 26.71 0.15 -11.09
CA ASP A 416 26.78 0.35 -9.64
C ASP A 416 25.74 -0.55 -8.98
N ALA A 417 26.13 -1.29 -7.93
CA ALA A 417 25.22 -2.16 -7.17
C ALA A 417 25.31 -1.86 -5.68
N ASP A 418 24.16 -1.67 -5.03
CA ASP A 418 24.02 -1.65 -3.58
C ASP A 418 23.40 -2.97 -3.06
N ALA A 419 23.35 -3.15 -1.74
CA ALA A 419 22.76 -4.33 -1.13
C ALA A 419 21.24 -4.52 -1.41
N ASN A 420 20.55 -3.50 -1.97
CA ASN A 420 19.13 -3.57 -2.34
C ASN A 420 18.92 -3.91 -3.83
N THR A 421 19.99 -4.01 -4.61
CA THR A 421 19.94 -4.26 -6.05
C THR A 421 19.55 -5.71 -6.30
N PRO A 422 18.51 -6.00 -7.12
CA PRO A 422 18.10 -7.37 -7.44
C PRO A 422 19.27 -8.21 -7.98
N ASP A 423 19.27 -9.51 -7.66
CA ASP A 423 20.35 -10.44 -8.03
C ASP A 423 20.26 -10.88 -9.51
N VAL A 424 20.37 -9.91 -10.41
CA VAL A 424 20.33 -10.08 -11.87
C VAL A 424 21.36 -9.15 -12.51
N ALA A 425 22.08 -9.66 -13.51
CA ALA A 425 23.02 -8.90 -14.34
C ALA A 425 22.80 -9.16 -15.84
N LEU A 426 23.26 -8.20 -16.65
CA LEU A 426 23.25 -8.23 -18.11
C LEU A 426 24.68 -8.26 -18.64
N LEU A 427 24.94 -9.17 -19.58
CA LEU A 427 26.19 -9.31 -20.32
C LEU A 427 25.96 -9.11 -21.82
N SER A 428 27.01 -8.77 -22.57
CA SER A 428 27.00 -8.69 -24.03
C SER A 428 28.03 -9.62 -24.66
N CYS A 429 27.61 -10.33 -25.69
CA CYS A 429 28.49 -11.10 -26.57
C CYS A 429 27.94 -11.10 -28.00
N ASN A 430 28.40 -10.15 -28.82
CA ASN A 430 27.88 -9.96 -30.18
C ASN A 430 28.13 -11.16 -31.11
N ALA A 431 29.21 -11.93 -30.88
CA ALA A 431 29.52 -13.15 -31.63
C ALA A 431 28.40 -14.20 -31.53
N LEU A 432 27.68 -14.22 -30.40
CA LEU A 432 26.63 -15.19 -30.07
C LEU A 432 25.21 -14.62 -30.26
N SER A 433 25.08 -13.46 -30.92
CA SER A 433 23.80 -12.76 -31.15
C SER A 433 22.77 -13.51 -31.99
N LYS A 434 23.18 -14.57 -32.70
CA LYS A 434 22.32 -15.41 -33.55
C LYS A 434 21.68 -16.60 -32.82
N LEU A 435 22.12 -16.91 -31.59
CA LEU A 435 21.59 -18.04 -30.83
C LEU A 435 20.10 -17.86 -30.52
N ALA A 436 19.42 -18.98 -30.26
CA ALA A 436 18.03 -18.95 -29.80
C ALA A 436 17.87 -18.02 -28.59
N ARG A 437 16.82 -17.18 -28.58
CA ARG A 437 16.50 -16.30 -27.45
C ARG A 437 15.28 -16.81 -26.70
N ILE A 438 15.28 -16.61 -25.38
CA ILE A 438 14.10 -16.84 -24.55
C ILE A 438 13.26 -15.55 -24.53
N PRO A 439 11.97 -15.58 -24.90
CA PRO A 439 11.13 -14.39 -24.91
C PRO A 439 10.83 -13.93 -23.49
N THR A 440 11.06 -12.64 -23.22
CA THR A 440 10.69 -11.98 -21.97
C THR A 440 9.22 -11.57 -22.02
N GLN A 441 8.39 -12.16 -21.17
CA GLN A 441 7.00 -11.71 -20.96
C GLN A 441 6.84 -11.32 -19.49
N VAL A 442 6.66 -10.02 -19.23
CA VAL A 442 6.53 -9.49 -17.87
C VAL A 442 5.19 -9.90 -17.26
N ARG A 443 5.20 -11.04 -16.56
CA ARG A 443 4.15 -11.49 -15.67
C ARG A 443 4.75 -12.17 -14.44
N LEU A 444 4.01 -12.17 -13.35
CA LEU A 444 4.26 -13.08 -12.24
C LEU A 444 3.58 -14.43 -12.55
N PRO A 445 4.18 -15.56 -12.13
CA PRO A 445 3.55 -16.87 -12.28
C PRO A 445 2.44 -17.07 -11.25
N GLU A 446 1.59 -18.09 -11.47
CA GLU A 446 0.59 -18.52 -10.50
C GLU A 446 1.15 -19.59 -9.54
N LEU A 447 0.58 -19.71 -8.33
CA LEU A 447 0.95 -20.80 -7.42
C LEU A 447 0.48 -22.13 -8.01
N GLY A 448 1.34 -23.15 -7.99
CA GLY A 448 1.08 -24.44 -8.63
C GLY A 448 1.29 -24.43 -10.15
N GLU A 449 1.87 -23.37 -10.72
CA GLU A 449 2.24 -23.33 -12.13
C GLU A 449 3.45 -24.22 -12.44
N GLU A 450 3.33 -25.07 -13.47
CA GLU A 450 4.44 -25.88 -13.99
C GLU A 450 5.52 -25.01 -14.61
N ILE A 451 6.76 -25.32 -14.27
CA ILE A 451 7.94 -24.55 -14.64
C ILE A 451 9.11 -25.48 -14.97
N VAL A 452 9.99 -24.99 -15.84
CA VAL A 452 11.28 -25.63 -16.12
C VAL A 452 12.39 -24.62 -15.94
N ALA A 453 13.44 -25.00 -15.21
CA ALA A 453 14.72 -24.31 -15.21
C ALA A 453 15.72 -25.03 -16.11
N ILE A 454 16.51 -24.24 -16.84
CA ILE A 454 17.60 -24.71 -17.70
C ILE A 454 18.89 -23.98 -17.30
N GLY A 455 19.97 -24.74 -17.11
CA GLY A 455 21.31 -24.19 -16.85
C GLY A 455 22.38 -25.27 -16.78
N PHE A 456 23.43 -25.04 -16.01
CA PHE A 456 24.63 -25.89 -15.91
C PHE A 456 24.91 -26.36 -14.47
N PRO A 457 25.72 -27.42 -14.26
CA PRO A 457 26.11 -27.86 -12.93
C PRO A 457 27.22 -26.97 -12.34
N SER A 458 27.39 -26.99 -11.01
CA SER A 458 28.39 -26.20 -10.27
C SER A 458 29.83 -26.72 -10.39
N ILE A 459 30.24 -27.21 -11.55
CA ILE A 459 31.54 -27.88 -11.73
C ILE A 459 32.24 -27.31 -12.98
N PRO A 460 33.38 -26.62 -12.84
CA PRO A 460 34.17 -26.11 -13.97
C PRO A 460 34.95 -27.25 -14.66
N GLN A 461 34.22 -28.16 -15.32
CA GLN A 461 34.79 -29.25 -16.14
C GLN A 461 34.75 -28.91 -17.63
N ARG A 462 35.68 -29.51 -18.40
CA ARG A 462 35.81 -29.26 -19.84
C ARG A 462 34.55 -29.64 -20.65
N ASN A 463 33.83 -30.69 -20.24
CA ASN A 463 32.65 -31.22 -20.93
C ASN A 463 31.45 -31.36 -19.98
N VAL A 464 30.85 -30.24 -19.58
CA VAL A 464 29.57 -30.23 -18.84
C VAL A 464 28.37 -30.20 -19.78
N THR A 465 27.33 -30.97 -19.46
CA THR A 465 26.02 -30.92 -20.13
C THR A 465 25.06 -30.01 -19.39
N GLN A 466 24.02 -29.54 -20.08
CA GLN A 466 22.95 -28.78 -19.44
C GLN A 466 22.14 -29.64 -18.49
N VAL A 467 21.75 -29.03 -17.37
CA VAL A 467 20.83 -29.57 -16.38
C VAL A 467 19.46 -28.93 -16.60
N VAL A 468 18.42 -29.76 -16.53
CA VAL A 468 17.02 -29.35 -16.64
C VAL A 468 16.28 -29.77 -15.39
N HIS A 469 15.70 -28.82 -14.68
CA HIS A 469 14.86 -29.07 -13.51
C HIS A 469 13.40 -28.72 -13.81
N SER A 470 12.51 -29.70 -13.79
CA SER A 470 11.07 -29.50 -13.80
C SER A 470 10.53 -29.34 -12.37
N GLY A 471 9.56 -28.45 -12.16
CA GLY A 471 8.89 -28.30 -10.88
C GLY A 471 7.62 -27.47 -10.96
N ILE A 472 7.18 -27.00 -9.79
CA ILE A 472 6.07 -26.05 -9.65
C ILE A 472 6.50 -24.81 -8.85
N VAL A 473 5.80 -23.70 -9.07
CA VAL A 473 5.87 -22.53 -8.18
C VAL A 473 5.15 -22.85 -6.86
N GLU A 474 5.89 -22.95 -5.76
CA GLU A 474 5.34 -23.27 -4.45
C GLU A 474 4.86 -22.02 -3.69
N ALA A 475 5.59 -20.91 -3.81
CA ALA A 475 5.26 -19.66 -3.14
C ALA A 475 5.80 -18.43 -3.89
N LEU A 476 5.26 -17.26 -3.56
CA LEU A 476 5.74 -15.95 -4.01
C LEU A 476 6.10 -15.09 -2.79
N PRO A 477 7.18 -15.40 -2.06
CA PRO A 477 7.58 -14.63 -0.90
C PRO A 477 8.01 -13.20 -1.28
N VAL A 478 7.72 -12.26 -0.37
CA VAL A 478 8.25 -10.90 -0.39
C VAL A 478 9.20 -10.79 0.79
N ASN A 479 10.47 -10.42 0.54
CA ASN A 479 11.41 -10.22 1.63
C ASN A 479 10.98 -9.03 2.51
N TYR A 480 10.96 -9.24 3.83
CA TYR A 480 10.47 -8.27 4.81
C TYR A 480 11.42 -7.10 5.07
N SER A 481 12.73 -7.27 4.83
CA SER A 481 13.72 -6.19 4.90
C SER A 481 13.69 -5.36 3.61
N ASP A 482 13.90 -5.98 2.46
CA ASP A 482 14.39 -5.29 1.26
C ASP A 482 13.36 -5.16 0.13
N ARG A 483 12.10 -5.59 0.38
CA ARG A 483 10.94 -5.48 -0.54
C ARG A 483 11.06 -6.23 -1.88
N LEU A 484 12.16 -6.95 -2.10
CA LEU A 484 12.33 -7.83 -3.26
C LEU A 484 11.33 -8.99 -3.21
N ARG A 485 10.78 -9.33 -4.38
CA ARG A 485 9.93 -10.50 -4.61
C ARG A 485 10.78 -11.63 -5.16
N PHE A 486 10.47 -12.84 -4.75
CA PHE A 486 11.10 -14.05 -5.27
C PHE A 486 10.03 -15.05 -5.69
N ILE A 487 10.38 -15.92 -6.64
CA ILE A 487 9.61 -17.09 -7.01
C ILE A 487 10.24 -18.27 -6.27
N GLN A 488 9.52 -18.86 -5.31
CA GLN A 488 9.94 -20.10 -4.67
C GLN A 488 9.49 -21.29 -5.52
N VAL A 489 10.42 -22.20 -5.82
CA VAL A 489 10.21 -23.33 -6.74
C VAL A 489 10.52 -24.67 -6.06
N SER A 490 9.82 -25.73 -6.48
CA SER A 490 9.82 -27.03 -5.79
C SER A 490 11.10 -27.86 -5.94
N PHE A 491 11.99 -27.51 -6.86
CA PHE A 491 13.30 -28.13 -7.06
C PHE A 491 14.38 -27.32 -6.34
N GLN A 492 15.44 -27.97 -5.84
CA GLN A 492 16.58 -27.29 -5.23
C GLN A 492 17.48 -26.68 -6.32
N SER A 493 17.83 -25.40 -6.20
CA SER A 493 18.92 -24.80 -6.96
C SER A 493 20.26 -25.14 -6.31
N GLY A 494 21.17 -25.73 -7.09
CA GLY A 494 22.60 -25.83 -6.75
C GLY A 494 23.40 -24.74 -7.49
N GLY A 495 24.57 -24.36 -6.97
CA GLY A 495 25.29 -23.13 -7.36
C GLY A 495 25.40 -22.85 -8.87
N GLY A 496 25.73 -23.84 -9.71
CA GLY A 496 25.90 -23.65 -11.16
C GLY A 496 24.62 -23.35 -11.94
N LEU A 497 23.45 -23.71 -11.37
CA LEU A 497 22.14 -23.37 -11.94
C LEU A 497 21.84 -21.87 -11.75
N SER A 498 22.60 -21.18 -10.91
CA SER A 498 22.46 -19.74 -10.70
C SER A 498 22.73 -18.96 -11.98
N GLY A 499 21.86 -17.99 -12.27
CA GLY A 499 21.76 -17.30 -13.54
C GLY A 499 21.01 -18.07 -14.64
N GLY A 500 20.48 -19.26 -14.33
CA GLY A 500 19.68 -20.07 -15.25
C GLY A 500 18.30 -19.48 -15.55
N SER A 501 17.74 -19.87 -16.70
CA SER A 501 16.42 -19.38 -17.13
C SER A 501 15.31 -20.20 -16.50
N LEU A 502 14.34 -19.55 -15.85
CA LEU A 502 13.08 -20.16 -15.41
C LEU A 502 11.96 -19.85 -16.41
N ILE A 503 11.37 -20.87 -17.04
CA ILE A 503 10.35 -20.70 -18.09
C ILE A 503 8.99 -21.30 -17.73
N ASP A 504 7.93 -20.71 -18.28
CA ASP A 504 6.55 -21.21 -18.21
C ASP A 504 6.21 -22.23 -19.31
N ALA A 505 5.03 -22.84 -19.23
CA ALA A 505 4.51 -23.76 -20.23
C ALA A 505 4.39 -23.16 -21.65
N GLY A 506 4.23 -21.84 -21.76
CA GLY A 506 4.25 -21.12 -23.04
C GLY A 506 5.67 -20.89 -23.60
N GLY A 507 6.72 -21.34 -22.91
CA GLY A 507 8.11 -21.12 -23.28
C GLY A 507 8.58 -19.68 -23.03
N ASN A 508 7.93 -18.92 -22.14
CA ASN A 508 8.29 -17.55 -21.80
C ASN A 508 9.08 -17.49 -20.49
N LEU A 509 10.00 -16.54 -20.39
CA LEU A 509 10.79 -16.33 -19.18
C LEU A 509 9.93 -15.77 -18.03
N LEU A 510 9.92 -16.48 -16.91
CA LEU A 510 9.32 -16.05 -15.64
C LEU A 510 10.34 -15.41 -14.69
N GLY A 511 11.61 -15.79 -14.77
CA GLY A 511 12.66 -15.28 -13.90
C GLY A 511 14.05 -15.86 -14.15
N VAL A 512 15.02 -15.35 -13.39
CA VAL A 512 16.42 -15.83 -13.34
C VAL A 512 16.59 -16.64 -12.07
N VAL A 513 17.02 -17.90 -12.17
CA VAL A 513 17.31 -18.74 -11.00
C VAL A 513 18.50 -18.16 -10.24
N VAL A 514 18.42 -18.14 -8.90
CA VAL A 514 19.48 -17.63 -8.02
C VAL A 514 19.75 -18.60 -6.88
N GLU A 515 20.93 -18.48 -6.27
CA GLU A 515 21.28 -19.22 -5.05
C GLU A 515 20.45 -18.72 -3.84
N ASN A 516 20.29 -19.55 -2.82
CA ASN A 516 19.26 -19.42 -1.79
C ASN A 516 19.54 -18.29 -0.76
N VAL A 517 19.33 -17.03 -1.15
CA VAL A 517 19.53 -15.81 -0.33
C VAL A 517 18.83 -15.89 1.05
N PHE A 518 17.66 -16.54 1.13
CA PHE A 518 16.94 -16.71 2.42
C PHE A 518 17.64 -17.62 3.45
N MET A 519 18.50 -18.56 3.04
CA MET A 519 19.26 -19.40 4.00
C MET A 519 20.29 -18.55 4.75
N GLN A 520 21.09 -17.78 4.02
CA GLN A 520 22.11 -16.87 4.58
C GLN A 520 21.48 -15.86 5.57
N ALA A 521 20.30 -15.33 5.26
CA ALA A 521 19.56 -14.44 6.15
C ALA A 521 18.96 -15.15 7.40
N ALA A 522 18.67 -16.46 7.33
CA ALA A 522 18.19 -17.24 8.46
C ALA A 522 19.33 -17.59 9.43
N ASP A 523 20.49 -17.97 8.90
CA ASP A 523 21.70 -18.30 9.68
C ASP A 523 22.22 -17.06 10.44
N ALA A 524 22.23 -15.89 9.80
CA ALA A 524 22.56 -14.62 10.48
C ALA A 524 21.51 -14.17 11.52
N GLY A 525 20.28 -14.70 11.44
CA GLY A 525 19.14 -14.32 12.29
C GLY A 525 18.80 -15.30 13.41
N GLY A 526 19.48 -16.45 13.52
CA GLY A 526 19.16 -17.50 14.48
C GLY A 526 17.81 -18.19 14.22
N ILE A 527 17.33 -18.17 12.97
CA ILE A 527 16.07 -18.82 12.56
C ILE A 527 16.42 -20.19 11.99
N THR A 528 15.78 -21.25 12.48
CA THR A 528 16.00 -22.61 11.99
C THR A 528 15.69 -22.72 10.50
N ALA A 529 16.67 -23.16 9.72
CA ALA A 529 16.52 -23.41 8.29
C ALA A 529 15.34 -24.38 8.02
N PRO A 530 14.55 -24.17 6.95
CA PRO A 530 13.43 -25.03 6.62
C PRO A 530 13.88 -26.46 6.30
N SER A 531 13.16 -27.44 6.83
CA SER A 531 13.52 -28.87 6.79
C SER A 531 13.43 -29.53 5.41
N ARG A 532 12.99 -28.81 4.37
CA ARG A 532 12.95 -29.27 2.98
C ARG A 532 13.69 -28.26 2.10
N PRO A 533 14.67 -28.68 1.28
CA PRO A 533 15.32 -27.80 0.33
C PRO A 533 14.35 -27.37 -0.78
N TYR A 534 14.52 -26.13 -1.23
CA TYR A 534 13.76 -25.50 -2.31
C TYR A 534 14.70 -24.61 -3.13
N GLY A 535 14.22 -24.08 -4.24
CA GLY A 535 14.96 -23.18 -5.11
C GLY A 535 14.30 -21.81 -5.19
N GLN A 536 15.06 -20.83 -5.68
CA GLN A 536 14.61 -19.45 -5.81
C GLN A 536 14.91 -18.90 -7.21
N ALA A 537 14.05 -18.00 -7.68
CA ALA A 537 14.30 -17.18 -8.84
C ALA A 537 13.87 -15.73 -8.61
N VAL A 538 14.64 -14.79 -9.16
CA VAL A 538 14.27 -13.38 -9.25
C VAL A 538 13.28 -13.22 -10.42
N PRO A 539 12.06 -12.66 -10.21
CA PRO A 539 11.09 -12.47 -11.27
C PRO A 539 11.61 -11.65 -12.45
N VAL A 540 11.13 -11.97 -13.66
CA VAL A 540 11.47 -11.28 -14.92
C VAL A 540 11.20 -9.77 -14.92
N GLU A 541 10.32 -9.28 -14.03
CA GLU A 541 10.06 -7.83 -13.86
C GLU A 541 11.34 -7.05 -13.53
N TYR A 542 12.25 -7.62 -12.73
CA TYR A 542 13.52 -6.98 -12.38
C TYR A 542 14.53 -6.97 -13.54
N LEU A 543 14.56 -8.03 -14.35
CA LEU A 543 15.40 -8.12 -15.56
C LEU A 543 14.94 -7.10 -16.62
N ASP A 544 13.63 -6.96 -16.81
CA ASP A 544 13.03 -6.01 -17.75
C ASP A 544 13.23 -4.54 -17.31
N ASP A 545 13.12 -4.25 -16.01
CA ASP A 545 13.45 -2.92 -15.48
C ASP A 545 14.95 -2.58 -15.62
N LEU A 546 15.85 -3.57 -15.46
CA LEU A 546 17.30 -3.42 -15.69
C LEU A 546 17.63 -3.20 -17.18
N LEU A 547 16.97 -3.93 -18.09
CA LEU A 547 17.12 -3.73 -19.53
C LEU A 547 16.63 -2.32 -19.94
N LYS A 548 15.49 -1.87 -19.41
CA LYS A 548 14.92 -0.54 -19.65
C LYS A 548 15.76 0.60 -19.08
N SER A 549 16.49 0.40 -17.99
CA SER A 549 17.36 1.43 -17.42
C SER A 549 18.61 1.60 -18.28
N TYR A 550 19.23 0.51 -18.70
CA TYR A 550 20.35 0.49 -19.65
C TYR A 550 19.97 1.13 -21.01
N ASP A 551 18.84 0.73 -21.60
CA ASP A 551 18.32 1.29 -22.86
C ASP A 551 18.01 2.81 -22.80
N ARG A 552 17.82 3.37 -21.60
CA ARG A 552 17.67 4.83 -21.40
C ARG A 552 19.02 5.54 -21.32
N GLN A 553 20.01 4.93 -20.67
CA GLN A 553 21.37 5.49 -20.56
C GLN A 553 22.10 5.50 -21.92
N GLN A 554 21.81 4.52 -22.78
CA GLN A 554 22.35 4.41 -24.14
C GLN A 554 21.77 5.44 -25.14
N ARG A 555 20.70 6.16 -24.82
CA ARG A 555 20.10 7.15 -25.73
C ARG A 555 20.84 8.50 -25.63
N PRO A 556 21.30 9.09 -26.75
CA PRO A 556 21.84 10.44 -26.70
C PRO A 556 20.77 11.42 -26.22
N ILE A 557 21.17 12.33 -25.34
CA ILE A 557 20.35 13.45 -24.91
C ILE A 557 20.06 14.30 -26.15
N ARG A 558 18.77 14.47 -26.46
CA ARG A 558 18.28 15.34 -27.55
C ARG A 558 18.02 16.74 -27.04
#